data_AF-A0A832JH26-F1
#
_entry.id   AF-A0A832JH26-F1
#
_cell.length_a   1.000
_cell.length_b   1.000
_cell.length_c   1.000
_cell.angle_alpha   90.00
_cell.angle_beta   90.00
_cell.angle_gamma   90.00
#
_symmetry.space_group_name_H-M   'P 1'
#
loop_
_entity.id
_entity.type
_entity.pdbx_description
1 polymer ?
#
loop_
_entity_poly.entity_id
_entity_poly.type
_entity_poly.pdbx_seq_one_letter_code
_entity_poly.pdbx_strand_id
1 'polypeptide(L)' 'MPRPEEVRENVPLAPYVAYRVGGPARYYLETAQEETLREAVLWALGEGLPLFVLGSGSNVLIAD' A
#
# COMPACT_ATOMS: atom_id res chain seq x y z
N MET A 1 13.93 -9.19 -5.97
CA MET A 1 14.04 -7.98 -6.84
C MET A 1 14.26 -6.78 -5.92
N PRO A 2 14.97 -5.71 -6.30
CA PRO A 2 14.98 -4.51 -5.47
C PRO A 2 13.55 -3.94 -5.36
N ARG A 3 13.26 -3.27 -4.25
CA ARG A 3 11.99 -2.55 -4.08
C ARG A 3 11.91 -1.39 -5.10
N PRO A 4 10.78 -1.19 -5.80
CA PRO A 4 10.57 -0.02 -6.65
C PRO A 4 10.67 1.30 -5.88
N GLU A 5 11.13 2.37 -6.53
CA GLU A 5 11.39 3.67 -5.89
C GLU A 5 10.11 4.34 -5.38
N GLU A 6 8.98 4.10 -6.05
CA GLU A 6 7.67 4.66 -5.73
C GLU A 6 7.02 3.99 -4.51
N VAL A 7 7.51 2.84 -4.08
CA VAL A 7 7.00 2.12 -2.90
C VAL A 7 7.58 2.76 -1.63
N ARG A 8 6.73 3.52 -0.93
CA ARG A 8 7.05 4.18 0.33
C ARG A 8 6.97 3.20 1.50
N GLU A 9 7.76 3.44 2.54
CA GLU A 9 7.77 2.64 3.77
C GLU A 9 7.16 3.40 4.96
N ASN A 10 6.58 2.66 5.90
CA ASN A 10 6.03 3.16 7.16
C ASN A 10 5.04 4.33 6.98
N VAL A 11 4.14 4.20 6.01
CA VAL A 11 3.17 5.25 5.68
C VAL A 11 1.94 5.11 6.59
N PRO A 12 1.58 6.11 7.41
CA PRO A 12 0.38 6.05 8.24
C PRO A 12 -0.86 5.97 7.34
N LEU A 13 -1.77 5.04 7.65
CA LEU A 13 -2.99 4.82 6.85
C LEU A 13 -4.17 5.70 7.28
N ALA A 14 -4.14 6.27 8.49
CA ALA A 14 -5.17 7.19 8.98
C ALA A 14 -5.58 8.30 7.98
N PRO A 15 -4.67 8.97 7.23
CA PRO A 15 -5.07 9.99 6.25
C PRO A 15 -5.83 9.43 5.02
N TYR A 16 -5.78 8.13 4.79
CA TYR A 16 -6.27 7.46 3.57
C TYR A 16 -7.59 6.70 3.76
N VAL A 17 -8.15 6.70 4.97
CA VAL A 17 -9.42 6.02 5.28
C VAL A 17 -10.43 6.95 5.95
N ALA A 18 -11.72 6.73 5.71
CA ALA A 18 -12.77 7.65 6.15
C ALA A 18 -12.86 7.77 7.67
N TYR A 19 -12.61 6.68 8.40
CA TYR A 19 -12.61 6.67 9.86
C TYR A 19 -11.39 7.36 10.49
N ARG A 20 -10.39 7.74 9.70
CA ARG A 20 -9.16 8.42 10.14
C ARG A 20 -8.39 7.69 11.24
N VAL A 21 -8.40 6.37 11.19
CA VAL A 21 -7.63 5.46 12.05
C VAL A 21 -6.82 4.51 11.16
N GLY A 22 -5.76 3.91 11.69
CA GLY A 22 -4.95 2.94 10.97
C GLY A 22 -3.47 3.24 11.10
N GLY A 23 -2.75 2.21 11.57
CA GLY A 23 -1.32 2.23 11.79
C GLY A 23 -0.51 2.35 10.50
N PRO A 24 0.82 2.31 10.59
CA PRO A 24 1.68 2.41 9.43
C PRO A 24 1.58 1.16 8.56
N ALA A 25 1.29 1.34 7.28
CA ALA A 25 1.57 0.33 6.27
C ALA A 25 3.08 0.17 6.16
N ARG A 26 3.57 -1.07 6.29
CA ARG A 26 4.99 -1.38 6.06
C ARG A 26 5.42 -0.91 4.67
N TYR A 27 4.59 -1.14 3.66
CA TYR A 27 4.78 -0.66 2.29
C TYR A 27 3.49 -0.04 1.77
N TYR A 28 3.59 1.09 1.08
CA TYR A 28 2.48 1.80 0.46
C TYR A 28 2.85 2.26 -0.94
N LEU A 29 1.95 2.02 -1.89
CA LEU A 29 2.03 2.54 -3.25
C LEU A 29 0.70 3.16 -3.64
N GLU A 30 0.76 4.33 -4.24
CA GLU A 30 -0.36 4.96 -4.93
C GLU A 30 0.16 5.41 -6.29
N THR A 31 -0.43 4.87 -7.36
CA THR A 31 0.00 5.15 -8.72
C THR A 31 -1.18 5.07 -9.68
N ALA A 32 -1.12 5.89 -10.73
CA ALA A 32 -2.01 5.82 -11.88
C ALA A 32 -1.37 5.11 -13.09
N GLN A 33 -0.15 4.58 -12.93
CA GLN A 33 0.62 3.93 -14.00
C GLN A 33 0.58 2.41 -13.85
N GLU A 34 0.14 1.72 -14.90
CA GLU A 34 0.03 0.25 -14.90
C GLU A 34 1.39 -0.43 -14.71
N GLU A 35 2.45 0.11 -15.32
CA GLU A 35 3.80 -0.45 -15.22
C GLU A 35 4.31 -0.43 -13.77
N THR A 36 4.23 0.72 -13.10
CA THR A 36 4.63 0.86 -11.69
C THR A 36 3.85 -0.10 -10.78
N LEU A 37 2.54 -0.26 -11.03
CA LEU A 37 1.72 -1.22 -10.29
C LEU A 37 2.21 -2.66 -10.52
N ARG A 38 2.49 -3.03 -11.77
CA ARG A 38 2.98 -4.37 -12.14
C ARG A 38 4.31 -4.68 -11.47
N GLU A 39 5.26 -3.76 -11.52
CA GLU A 39 6.58 -3.91 -10.91
C GLU A 39 6.48 -4.10 -9.39
N ALA A 40 5.65 -3.29 -8.72
CA ALA A 40 5.45 -3.41 -7.27
C ALA A 40 4.74 -4.71 -6.86
N VAL A 41 3.77 -5.18 -7.64
CA VAL A 41 3.10 -6.46 -7.39
C VAL A 41 4.09 -7.62 -7.58
N LEU A 42 4.89 -7.62 -8.65
CA LEU A 42 5.89 -8.67 -8.88
C LEU A 42 6.97 -8.68 -7.79
N TRP A 43 7.42 -7.50 -7.36
CA TRP A 43 8.34 -7.38 -6.23
C TRP A 43 7.73 -7.94 -4.94
N ALA A 44 6.51 -7.53 -4.57
CA ALA A 44 5.85 -7.99 -3.36
C ALA A 44 5.64 -9.51 -3.36
N LEU A 45 5.22 -10.09 -4.49
CA LEU A 45 5.08 -11.54 -4.65
C LEU A 45 6.43 -12.26 -4.51
N GLY A 46 7.50 -11.71 -5.08
CA GLY A 46 8.86 -12.26 -4.97
C GLY A 46 9.40 -12.25 -3.53
N GLU A 47 8.98 -11.29 -2.72
CA GLU A 47 9.32 -11.18 -1.30
C GLU A 47 8.33 -11.92 -0.37
N GLY A 48 7.27 -12.52 -0.92
CA GLY A 48 6.24 -13.22 -0.15
C GLY A 48 5.36 -12.30 0.70
N LEU A 49 5.20 -11.04 0.30
CA LEU A 49 4.42 -10.04 1.02
C LEU A 49 2.92 -10.14 0.68
N PRO A 50 2.02 -10.02 1.67
CA PRO A 50 0.60 -9.92 1.41
C PRO A 50 0.26 -8.59 0.73
N LEU A 51 -0.70 -8.63 -0.20
CA LEU A 51 -1.20 -7.46 -0.91
C LEU A 51 -2.60 -7.08 -0.41
N PHE A 52 -2.84 -5.78 -0.24
CA PHE A 52 -4.14 -5.22 0.11
C PHE A 52 -4.42 -4.02 -0.80
N VAL A 53 -5.54 -4.05 -1.53
CA VAL A 53 -5.96 -2.95 -2.40
C VAL A 53 -6.89 -2.04 -1.63
N LEU A 54 -6.47 -0.80 -1.41
CA LEU A 54 -7.27 0.23 -0.78
C LEU A 54 -7.94 1.09 -1.87
N GLY A 55 -9.27 1.09 -1.90
CA GLY A 55 -10.05 2.04 -2.70
C GLY A 55 -10.12 3.41 -2.03
N SER A 56 -11.31 4.03 -1.98
CA SER A 56 -11.51 5.31 -1.27
C SER A 56 -11.38 5.23 0.25
N GLY A 57 -11.25 4.02 0.82
CA GLY A 57 -11.18 3.82 2.27
C GLY A 57 -12.48 4.12 3.03
N SER A 58 -13.63 4.19 2.35
CA SER A 58 -14.92 4.56 2.98
C SER A 58 -15.59 3.44 3.79
N ASN A 59 -15.16 2.19 3.63
CA ASN A 59 -15.79 1.02 4.25
C ASN A 59 -14.77 0.03 4.83
N VAL A 60 -13.66 0.54 5.39
CA VAL A 60 -12.63 -0.29 6.02
C VAL A 60 -12.24 0.30 7.37
N LEU A 61 -12.02 -0.57 8.35
CA LEU A 61 -11.49 -0.21 9.66
C LEU A 61 -10.12 -0.86 9.80
N ILE A 62 -9.08 -0.05 9.95
CA ILE A 62 -7.69 -0.49 10.08
C ILE A 62 -7.24 -0.20 11.50
N ALA A 63 -6.69 -1.20 12.17
CA ALA A 63 -6.15 -1.05 13.52
C ALA A 63 -4.85 -0.23 13.51
N ASP A 64 -4.56 0.44 14.62
CA ASP A 64 -3.31 1.17 14.85
C ASP A 64 -2.16 0.22 15.24
#